data_AF-A0A2K0WJB4-F1
#
_entry.id   AF-A0A2K0WJB4-F1
#
_cell.length_a   1.000
_cell.length_b   1.000
_cell.length_c   1.000
_cell.angle_alpha   90.00
_cell.angle_beta   90.00
_cell.angle_gamma   90.00
#
_symmetry.space_group_name_H-M   'P 1'
#
loop_
_entity.id
_entity.type
_entity.pdbx_description
1 polymer ?
#
loop_
_entity_poly.entity_id
_entity_poly.type
_entity_poly.pdbx_seq_one_letter_code
_entity_poly.pdbx_strand_id
1 'polypeptide(L)'
;MSYGVDTIYANAWSEPVYMKSATSNGRLCGTPGVTCSSGDWRQRYVEMIVQYLTYYKAAGIPISHVGFLNEGDGSDFMLSTAEQAADVIPLLYNELKSKGLSDIKMTCCGNIGWKSQMEYTEKLAELDVEKYLGVITSHQYSSDPETPMNITLPTWMTEGAANDDTFATAWYSNGGSNEDFIWAVKIA
;
A
#
# COMPACT_ATOMS: atom_id res chain seq x y z
N MET A 1 -5.12 -20.11 11.53
CA MET A 1 -4.58 -20.35 10.17
C MET A 1 -4.35 -21.84 9.98
N SER A 2 -4.94 -22.48 8.95
CA SER A 2 -4.93 -23.95 8.80
C SER A 2 -3.79 -24.50 7.94
N TYR A 3 -3.16 -23.67 7.09
CA TYR A 3 -2.15 -24.08 6.11
C TYR A 3 -0.78 -23.38 6.30
N GLY A 4 -0.53 -22.79 7.46
CA GLY A 4 0.80 -22.23 7.80
C GLY A 4 1.08 -20.79 7.35
N VAL A 5 0.14 -20.09 6.72
CA VAL A 5 0.28 -18.65 6.44
C VAL A 5 0.41 -17.89 7.76
N ASP A 6 1.49 -17.12 7.89
CA ASP A 6 1.84 -16.30 9.06
C ASP A 6 1.69 -14.79 8.82
N THR A 7 1.64 -14.39 7.55
CA THR A 7 1.60 -13.01 7.11
C THR A 7 0.30 -12.75 6.36
N ILE A 8 -0.53 -11.90 6.93
CA ILE A 8 -1.71 -11.34 6.28
C ILE A 8 -1.53 -9.82 6.19
N TYR A 9 -1.52 -9.31 4.96
CA TYR A 9 -1.43 -7.90 4.63
C TYR A 9 -2.81 -7.40 4.15
N ALA A 10 -3.46 -6.54 4.95
CA ALA A 10 -4.71 -5.90 4.56
C ALA A 10 -4.41 -4.52 3.96
N ASN A 11 -4.75 -4.31 2.70
CA ASN A 11 -4.51 -3.05 2.00
C ASN A 11 -5.82 -2.40 1.55
N ALA A 12 -5.92 -1.08 1.68
CA ALA A 12 -7.04 -0.32 1.15
C ALA A 12 -6.67 0.30 -0.21
N TRP A 13 -7.50 0.03 -1.23
CA TRP A 13 -7.35 0.66 -2.55
C TRP A 13 -7.92 2.09 -2.58
N SER A 14 -8.97 2.33 -1.79
CA SER A 14 -9.59 3.65 -1.67
C SER A 14 -10.28 3.77 -0.31
N GLU A 15 -10.36 4.99 0.17
CA GLU A 15 -11.39 5.47 1.06
C GLU A 15 -12.80 5.39 0.42
N PRO A 16 -13.88 5.36 1.23
CA PRO A 16 -15.24 5.44 0.71
C PRO A 16 -15.46 6.76 -0.04
N VAL A 17 -16.30 6.73 -1.09
CA VAL A 17 -16.53 7.88 -1.99
C VAL A 17 -16.90 9.17 -1.26
N TYR A 18 -17.61 9.11 -0.14
CA TYR A 18 -18.00 10.30 0.64
C TYR A 18 -16.85 10.96 1.43
N MET A 19 -15.73 10.27 1.58
CA MET A 19 -14.49 10.78 2.19
C MET A 19 -13.51 11.36 1.16
N LYS A 20 -13.84 11.24 -0.14
CA LYS A 20 -12.95 11.55 -1.26
C LYS A 20 -13.37 12.84 -1.98
N SER A 21 -12.40 13.57 -2.51
CA SER A 21 -12.64 14.87 -3.17
C SER A 21 -13.39 14.80 -4.50
N ALA A 22 -13.34 13.65 -5.17
CA ALA A 22 -14.01 13.37 -6.43
C ALA A 22 -14.23 11.87 -6.57
N THR A 23 -15.15 11.41 -7.43
CA THR A 23 -15.37 9.97 -7.64
C THR A 23 -14.18 9.31 -8.35
N SER A 24 -13.69 9.95 -9.41
CA SER A 24 -12.48 9.58 -10.16
C SER A 24 -11.34 10.53 -9.84
N ASN A 25 -10.11 10.00 -9.78
CA ASN A 25 -8.86 10.72 -9.50
C ASN A 25 -8.94 11.54 -8.20
N GLY A 26 -9.76 11.06 -7.28
CA GLY A 26 -10.04 11.73 -6.02
C GLY A 26 -8.92 11.50 -5.01
N ARG A 27 -8.89 12.36 -4.00
CA ARG A 27 -7.94 12.30 -2.89
C ARG A 27 -8.69 12.37 -1.58
N LEU A 28 -8.10 11.84 -0.51
CA LEU A 28 -8.68 11.89 0.81
C LEU A 28 -8.88 13.35 1.27
N CYS A 29 -10.12 13.71 1.54
CA CYS A 29 -10.51 15.05 1.98
C CYS A 29 -9.81 15.42 3.30
N GLY A 30 -9.17 16.59 3.35
CA GLY A 30 -8.44 17.11 4.51
C GLY A 30 -6.93 16.96 4.42
N THR A 31 -6.42 16.12 3.51
CA THR A 31 -4.98 16.01 3.24
C THR A 31 -4.42 17.31 2.61
N PRO A 32 -3.09 17.55 2.67
CA PRO A 32 -2.48 18.76 2.13
C PRO A 32 -2.93 19.08 0.70
N GLY A 33 -3.47 20.30 0.52
CA GLY A 33 -3.98 20.77 -0.77
C GLY A 33 -5.37 20.25 -1.16
N VAL A 34 -6.05 19.48 -0.31
CA VAL A 34 -7.35 18.85 -0.61
C VAL A 34 -8.41 19.27 0.41
N THR A 35 -9.11 20.37 0.13
CA THR A 35 -10.24 20.81 0.95
C THR A 35 -11.56 20.35 0.34
N CYS A 36 -12.44 19.75 1.16
CA CYS A 36 -13.78 19.34 0.75
C CYS A 36 -14.85 20.06 1.57
N SER A 37 -16.01 20.34 0.95
CA SER A 37 -17.15 20.95 1.64
C SER A 37 -17.73 20.04 2.73
N SER A 38 -17.53 18.72 2.62
CA SER A 38 -17.92 17.73 3.63
C SER A 38 -16.96 17.69 4.84
N GLY A 39 -15.84 18.43 4.80
CA GLY A 39 -14.89 18.54 5.90
C GLY A 39 -13.63 17.69 5.74
N ASP A 40 -12.93 17.50 6.86
CA ASP A 40 -11.72 16.69 6.98
C ASP A 40 -12.07 15.27 7.39
N TRP A 41 -11.71 14.30 6.55
CA TRP A 41 -12.02 12.90 6.72
C TRP A 41 -10.84 12.04 7.15
N ARG A 42 -9.64 12.62 7.33
CA ARG A 42 -8.41 11.85 7.62
C ARG A 42 -8.55 10.96 8.85
N GLN A 43 -9.04 11.53 9.96
CA GLN A 43 -9.25 10.76 11.20
C GLN A 43 -10.30 9.66 11.02
N ARG A 44 -11.39 9.94 10.30
CA ARG A 44 -12.47 8.96 10.06
C ARG A 44 -12.03 7.82 9.15
N TYR A 45 -11.14 8.10 8.20
CA TYR A 45 -10.58 7.08 7.33
C TYR A 45 -9.71 6.09 8.13
N VAL A 46 -8.82 6.59 9.00
CA VAL A 46 -7.96 5.69 9.80
C VAL A 46 -8.75 4.92 10.86
N GLU A 47 -9.78 5.53 11.47
CA GLU A 47 -10.74 4.84 12.35
C GLU A 47 -11.45 3.69 11.62
N MET A 48 -11.85 3.89 10.37
CA MET A 48 -12.49 2.86 9.57
C MET A 48 -11.55 1.68 9.28
N ILE A 49 -10.30 1.95 8.90
CA ILE A 49 -9.28 0.92 8.69
C ILE A 49 -9.06 0.12 9.98
N VAL A 50 -8.89 0.81 11.11
CA VAL A 50 -8.65 0.16 12.40
C VAL A 50 -9.88 -0.63 12.88
N GLN A 51 -11.09 -0.17 12.56
CA GLN A 51 -12.31 -0.92 12.81
C GLN A 51 -12.36 -2.22 11.99
N TYR A 52 -11.92 -2.20 10.73
CA TYR A 52 -11.76 -3.41 9.91
C TYR A 52 -10.79 -4.41 10.57
N LEU A 53 -9.62 -3.94 11.03
CA LEU A 53 -8.65 -4.78 11.73
C LEU A 53 -9.21 -5.39 13.02
N THR A 54 -10.01 -4.61 13.76
CA THR A 54 -10.69 -5.08 14.98
C THR A 54 -11.66 -6.21 14.69
N TYR A 55 -12.39 -6.17 13.57
CA TYR A 55 -13.27 -7.28 13.17
C TYR A 55 -12.49 -8.55 12.88
N TYR A 56 -11.36 -8.46 12.19
CA TYR A 56 -10.50 -9.63 11.90
C TYR A 56 -9.89 -10.22 13.18
N LYS A 57 -9.43 -9.36 14.10
CA LYS A 57 -8.96 -9.79 15.42
C LYS A 57 -10.05 -10.53 16.19
N ALA A 58 -11.28 -10.02 16.20
CA ALA A 58 -12.42 -10.67 16.85
C ALA A 58 -12.78 -12.01 16.19
N ALA A 59 -12.58 -12.15 14.88
CA ALA A 59 -12.75 -13.40 14.15
C ALA A 59 -11.58 -14.38 14.31
N GLY A 60 -10.53 -14.03 15.06
CA GLY A 60 -9.34 -14.87 15.25
C GLY A 60 -8.43 -14.95 14.01
N ILE A 61 -8.53 -13.98 13.10
CA ILE A 61 -7.68 -13.88 11.90
C ILE A 61 -6.56 -12.86 12.19
N PRO A 62 -5.29 -13.30 12.25
CA PRO A 62 -4.19 -12.43 12.63
C PRO A 62 -3.72 -11.58 11.45
N ILE A 63 -4.35 -10.43 11.23
CA ILE A 63 -3.76 -9.43 10.33
C ILE A 63 -2.44 -8.95 10.94
N SER A 64 -1.39 -9.00 10.14
CA SER A 64 -0.01 -8.71 10.56
C SER A 64 0.51 -7.38 10.01
N HIS A 65 -0.02 -6.96 8.85
CA HIS A 65 0.40 -5.76 8.15
C HIS A 65 -0.84 -5.00 7.65
N VAL A 66 -0.78 -3.67 7.65
CA VAL A 66 -1.85 -2.81 7.14
C VAL A 66 -1.33 -1.68 6.28
N GLY A 67 -1.96 -1.49 5.13
CA GLY A 67 -1.71 -0.41 4.19
C GLY A 67 -2.99 0.39 3.96
N PHE A 68 -2.83 1.67 3.65
CA PHE A 68 -3.96 2.58 3.44
C PHE A 68 -3.99 3.17 2.03
N LEU A 69 -3.10 2.71 1.14
CA LEU A 69 -2.93 3.19 -0.22
C LEU A 69 -2.62 2.03 -1.17
N ASN A 70 -3.09 2.15 -2.41
CA ASN A 70 -2.72 1.31 -3.52
C ASN A 70 -2.56 2.19 -4.76
N GLU A 71 -1.37 2.20 -5.36
CA GLU A 71 -1.10 2.91 -6.61
C GLU A 71 -1.53 4.38 -6.56
N GLY A 72 -1.29 5.04 -5.42
CA GLY A 72 -1.70 6.43 -5.20
C GLY A 72 -1.01 7.44 -6.12
N ASP A 73 0.05 7.00 -6.81
CA ASP A 73 0.82 7.75 -7.80
C ASP A 73 0.18 7.76 -9.20
N GLY A 74 -0.87 6.98 -9.46
CA GLY A 74 -1.51 7.00 -10.78
C GLY A 74 -2.84 6.24 -10.97
N SER A 75 -3.40 5.61 -9.94
CA SER A 75 -4.67 4.90 -10.04
C SER A 75 -5.91 5.81 -9.92
N ASP A 76 -7.03 5.40 -10.53
CA ASP A 76 -8.32 6.13 -10.44
C ASP A 76 -9.10 5.83 -9.14
N PHE A 77 -8.46 5.20 -8.15
CA PHE A 77 -9.04 4.87 -6.85
C PHE A 77 -8.83 6.03 -5.86
N MET A 78 -7.72 6.04 -5.13
CA MET A 78 -7.33 7.13 -4.24
C MET A 78 -5.95 7.63 -4.62
N LEU A 79 -5.89 8.80 -5.25
CA LEU A 79 -4.62 9.46 -5.50
C LEU A 79 -4.07 10.03 -4.18
N SER A 80 -2.75 9.98 -4.04
CA SER A 80 -2.05 10.57 -2.90
C SER A 80 -0.63 10.91 -3.31
N THR A 81 -0.19 12.14 -3.02
CA THR A 81 1.26 12.44 -3.04
C THR A 81 1.96 11.83 -1.82
N ALA A 82 3.29 11.86 -1.80
CA ALA A 82 4.07 11.45 -0.64
C ALA A 82 3.79 12.32 0.60
N GLU A 83 3.58 13.63 0.42
CA GLU A 83 3.19 14.54 1.51
C GLU A 83 1.81 14.22 2.07
N GLN A 84 0.87 13.84 1.19
CA GLN A 84 -0.47 13.43 1.59
C GLN A 84 -0.44 12.09 2.35
N ALA A 85 0.41 11.15 1.93
CA ALA A 85 0.63 9.91 2.66
C ALA A 85 1.28 10.18 4.03
N ALA A 86 2.30 11.04 4.08
CA ALA A 86 2.98 11.43 5.32
C ALA A 86 2.05 12.08 6.35
N ASP A 87 1.04 12.81 5.89
CA ASP A 87 0.04 13.43 6.76
C ASP A 87 -0.95 12.42 7.39
N VAL A 88 -1.17 11.27 6.75
CA VAL A 88 -2.06 10.21 7.24
C VAL A 88 -1.34 9.18 8.11
N ILE A 89 -0.05 8.91 7.85
CA ILE A 89 0.74 7.88 8.55
C ILE A 89 0.69 8.03 10.09
N PRO A 90 0.96 9.21 10.68
CA PRO A 90 0.91 9.36 12.13
C PRO A 90 -0.50 9.15 12.72
N LEU A 91 -1.56 9.47 11.97
CA LEU A 91 -2.94 9.28 12.42
C LEU A 91 -3.27 7.79 12.52
N LEU A 92 -2.91 7.01 11.49
CA LEU A 92 -3.12 5.56 11.49
C LEU A 92 -2.30 4.87 12.58
N TYR A 93 -1.04 5.27 12.76
CA TYR A 93 -0.18 4.75 13.82
C TYR A 93 -0.79 4.97 15.21
N ASN A 94 -1.26 6.18 15.48
CA ASN A 94 -1.88 6.52 16.76
C ASN A 94 -3.21 5.78 16.98
N GLU A 95 -4.01 5.58 15.92
CA GLU A 95 -5.27 4.86 16.03
C GLU A 95 -5.08 3.36 16.23
N LEU A 96 -4.08 2.74 15.59
CA LEU A 96 -3.68 1.35 15.89
C LEU A 96 -3.31 1.21 17.37
N LYS A 97 -2.52 2.14 17.90
CA LYS A 97 -2.13 2.16 19.31
C LYS A 97 -3.33 2.36 20.23
N SER A 98 -4.27 3.23 19.87
CA SER A 98 -5.48 3.49 20.67
C SER A 98 -6.37 2.25 20.83
N LYS A 99 -6.33 1.32 19.87
CA LYS A 99 -7.09 0.05 19.90
C LYS A 99 -6.28 -1.17 20.34
N GLY A 100 -5.03 -0.99 20.78
CA GLY A 100 -4.18 -2.12 21.18
C GLY A 100 -3.88 -3.06 20.01
N LEU A 101 -3.60 -2.49 18.84
CA LEU A 101 -3.20 -3.16 17.59
C LEU A 101 -1.78 -2.77 17.16
N SER A 102 -0.93 -2.34 18.12
CA SER A 102 0.45 -1.93 17.84
C SER A 102 1.36 -3.07 17.36
N ASP A 103 0.89 -4.31 17.41
CA ASP A 103 1.53 -5.48 16.82
C ASP A 103 1.39 -5.54 15.29
N ILE A 104 0.43 -4.81 14.71
CA ILE A 104 0.23 -4.72 13.26
C ILE A 104 1.21 -3.69 12.68
N LYS A 105 2.02 -4.13 11.72
CA LYS A 105 2.99 -3.28 11.03
C LYS A 105 2.33 -2.45 9.94
N MET A 106 2.58 -1.14 9.93
CA MET A 106 2.10 -0.28 8.86
C MET A 106 2.98 -0.39 7.61
N THR A 107 2.35 -0.29 6.44
CA THR A 107 3.02 -0.28 5.14
C THR A 107 2.70 0.98 4.36
N CYS A 108 3.61 1.40 3.47
CA CYS A 108 3.34 2.41 2.45
C CYS A 108 4.33 2.25 1.28
N CYS A 109 3.98 2.61 0.04
CA CYS A 109 2.69 3.13 -0.39
C CYS A 109 2.03 2.28 -1.48
N GLY A 110 2.71 1.24 -1.96
CA GLY A 110 2.20 0.38 -3.01
C GLY A 110 2.08 1.13 -4.33
N ASN A 111 3.04 2.03 -4.63
CA ASN A 111 3.04 2.75 -5.92
C ASN A 111 3.17 1.78 -7.10
N ILE A 112 2.67 2.19 -8.28
CA ILE A 112 2.54 1.38 -9.51
C ILE A 112 3.87 0.72 -9.92
N GLY A 113 5.00 1.31 -9.58
CA GLY A 113 6.30 0.72 -9.84
C GLY A 113 7.37 1.09 -8.82
N TRP A 114 8.49 0.40 -8.94
CA TRP A 114 9.59 0.52 -8.00
C TRP A 114 10.23 1.91 -7.98
N LYS A 115 10.43 2.53 -9.15
CA LYS A 115 11.05 3.85 -9.27
C LYS A 115 10.21 4.95 -8.61
N SER A 116 8.90 4.97 -8.84
CA SER A 116 8.03 5.94 -8.18
C SER A 116 7.94 5.68 -6.67
N GLN A 117 8.02 4.42 -6.22
CA GLN A 117 8.11 4.13 -4.79
C GLN A 117 9.45 4.56 -4.18
N MET A 118 10.57 4.50 -4.91
CA MET A 118 11.86 5.05 -4.43
C MET A 118 11.75 6.54 -4.12
N GLU A 119 11.16 7.32 -5.03
CA GLU A 119 10.93 8.76 -4.84
C GLU A 119 10.05 9.05 -3.62
N TYR A 120 8.98 8.25 -3.43
CA TYR A 120 8.11 8.38 -2.25
C TYR A 120 8.88 8.03 -0.97
N THR A 121 9.70 6.99 -1.00
CA THR A 121 10.45 6.54 0.18
C THR A 121 11.45 7.61 0.64
N GLU A 122 12.17 8.24 -0.29
CA GLU A 122 13.05 9.37 0.01
C GLU A 122 12.26 10.54 0.62
N LYS A 123 11.09 10.84 0.07
CA LYS A 123 10.25 11.93 0.58
C LYS A 123 9.66 11.63 1.96
N LEU A 124 9.24 10.39 2.22
CA LEU A 124 8.76 9.96 3.53
C LEU A 124 9.87 10.07 4.59
N ALA A 125 11.11 9.74 4.24
CA ALA A 125 12.27 9.91 5.12
C ALA A 125 12.61 11.39 5.36
N GLU A 126 12.53 12.24 4.33
CA GLU A 126 12.68 13.69 4.49
C GLU A 126 11.63 14.29 5.44
N LEU A 127 10.41 13.74 5.41
CA LEU A 127 9.29 14.16 6.26
C LEU A 127 9.28 13.49 7.65
N ASP A 128 10.27 12.63 7.96
CA ASP A 128 10.45 11.96 9.25
C ASP A 128 9.21 11.17 9.72
N VAL A 129 8.57 10.47 8.77
CA VAL A 129 7.37 9.61 9.02
C VAL A 129 7.64 8.12 8.79
N GLU A 130 8.77 7.75 8.20
CA GLU A 130 9.18 6.37 7.98
C GLU A 130 9.32 5.58 9.28
N LYS A 131 9.65 6.24 10.40
CA LYS A 131 9.72 5.62 11.74
C LYS A 131 8.40 5.00 12.23
N TYR A 132 7.27 5.36 11.63
CA TYR A 132 5.97 4.76 11.96
C TYR A 132 5.65 3.52 11.12
N LEU A 133 6.45 3.24 10.08
CA LEU A 133 6.26 2.14 9.15
C LEU A 133 7.09 0.92 9.56
N GLY A 134 6.57 -0.26 9.23
CA GLY A 134 7.28 -1.53 9.40
C GLY A 134 7.85 -2.10 8.10
N VAL A 135 7.28 -1.73 6.95
CA VAL A 135 7.66 -2.21 5.61
C VAL A 135 7.35 -1.13 4.58
N ILE A 136 8.25 -0.92 3.60
CA ILE A 136 7.96 -0.14 2.40
C ILE A 136 7.46 -1.09 1.29
N THR A 137 6.37 -0.74 0.62
CA THR A 137 5.71 -1.61 -0.38
C THR A 137 5.65 -0.93 -1.75
N SER A 138 5.82 -1.71 -2.81
CA SER A 138 5.79 -1.24 -4.20
C SER A 138 5.23 -2.32 -5.13
N HIS A 139 4.69 -1.91 -6.27
CA HIS A 139 4.37 -2.81 -7.38
C HIS A 139 5.52 -2.82 -8.39
N GLN A 140 5.38 -3.58 -9.47
CA GLN A 140 6.40 -3.63 -10.53
C GLN A 140 5.89 -3.22 -11.93
N TYR A 141 4.65 -2.75 -12.06
CA TYR A 141 4.02 -2.56 -13.37
C TYR A 141 4.70 -1.47 -14.22
N SER A 142 5.07 -0.34 -13.61
CA SER A 142 5.74 0.75 -14.34
C SER A 142 7.28 0.68 -14.28
N SER A 143 7.83 -0.08 -13.33
CA SER A 143 9.27 -0.32 -13.21
C SER A 143 9.57 -1.46 -12.24
N ASP A 144 10.53 -2.31 -12.62
CA ASP A 144 10.96 -3.48 -11.86
C ASP A 144 11.87 -3.13 -10.66
N PRO A 145 11.92 -4.00 -9.63
CA PRO A 145 12.75 -3.84 -8.43
C PRO A 145 14.24 -4.13 -8.67
N GLU A 146 14.86 -3.44 -9.63
CA GLU A 146 16.26 -3.67 -10.03
C GLU A 146 17.29 -3.00 -9.10
N THR A 147 16.87 -1.99 -8.34
CA THR A 147 17.75 -1.20 -7.45
C THR A 147 17.17 -1.13 -6.04
N PRO A 148 17.91 -1.48 -4.98
CA PRO A 148 17.40 -1.33 -3.61
C PRO A 148 17.02 0.11 -3.27
N MET A 149 15.93 0.29 -2.51
CA MET A 149 15.57 1.59 -1.94
C MET A 149 16.56 1.98 -0.84
N ASN A 150 16.92 3.26 -0.74
CA ASN A 150 17.81 3.76 0.30
C ASN A 150 17.08 3.96 1.64
N ILE A 151 16.73 2.85 2.30
CA ILE A 151 15.98 2.82 3.57
C ILE A 151 16.43 1.62 4.40
N THR A 152 16.25 1.68 5.73
CA THR A 152 16.60 0.58 6.65
C THR A 152 15.45 -0.40 6.86
N LEU A 153 14.21 0.01 6.55
CA LEU A 153 13.03 -0.83 6.62
C LEU A 153 13.08 -1.94 5.55
N PRO A 154 12.52 -3.12 5.83
CA PRO A 154 12.26 -4.10 4.79
C PRO A 154 11.43 -3.50 3.64
N THR A 155 11.72 -3.93 2.41
CA THR A 155 10.96 -3.54 1.23
C THR A 155 10.31 -4.77 0.59
N TRP A 156 9.04 -4.66 0.19
CA TRP A 156 8.29 -5.73 -0.47
C TRP A 156 7.79 -5.29 -1.86
N MET A 157 8.00 -6.14 -2.87
CA MET A 157 7.24 -6.10 -4.12
C MET A 157 5.90 -6.80 -3.85
N THR A 158 4.82 -6.03 -3.72
CA THR A 158 3.52 -6.51 -3.23
C THR A 158 2.51 -6.83 -4.33
N GLU A 159 2.75 -6.35 -5.55
CA GLU A 159 1.89 -6.66 -6.68
C GLU A 159 2.66 -6.65 -8.00
N GLY A 160 2.43 -7.69 -8.80
CA GLY A 160 3.00 -7.86 -10.11
C GLY A 160 2.33 -9.02 -10.81
N ALA A 161 1.87 -8.79 -12.03
CA ALA A 161 1.28 -9.81 -12.88
C ALA A 161 1.70 -9.63 -14.34
N ALA A 162 1.47 -10.66 -15.15
CA ALA A 162 1.73 -10.59 -16.57
C ALA A 162 0.73 -9.63 -17.20
N ASN A 163 1.19 -8.77 -18.12
CA ASN A 163 0.30 -7.97 -18.94
C ASN A 163 -0.17 -8.80 -20.15
N ASP A 164 -0.83 -9.92 -19.88
CA ASP A 164 -1.37 -10.85 -20.87
C ASP A 164 -2.70 -11.41 -20.35
N ASP A 165 -3.71 -11.46 -21.22
CA ASP A 165 -5.05 -11.97 -20.89
C ASP A 165 -5.11 -13.51 -20.92
N THR A 166 -4.07 -14.17 -21.41
CA THR A 166 -4.00 -15.62 -21.55
C THR A 166 -3.23 -16.27 -20.41
N PHE A 167 -3.83 -17.29 -19.81
CA PHE A 167 -3.13 -18.15 -18.86
C PHE A 167 -2.17 -19.08 -19.61
N ALA A 168 -0.89 -19.03 -19.25
CA ALA A 168 0.12 -19.94 -19.77
C ALA A 168 0.51 -20.99 -18.72
N THR A 169 0.82 -22.20 -19.20
CA THR A 169 1.42 -23.28 -18.40
C THR A 169 2.86 -23.57 -18.84
N ALA A 170 3.37 -22.79 -19.79
CA ALA A 170 4.68 -22.99 -20.36
C ALA A 170 5.75 -22.40 -19.44
N TRP A 171 6.77 -23.20 -19.14
CA TRP A 171 7.97 -22.70 -18.48
C TRP A 171 8.71 -21.67 -19.35
N TYR A 172 8.96 -22.04 -20.61
CA TYR A 172 9.56 -21.16 -21.61
C TYR A 172 9.17 -21.65 -23.02
N SER A 173 8.74 -20.74 -23.89
CA SER A 173 8.46 -21.03 -25.31
C SER A 173 8.97 -19.92 -26.22
N ASN A 174 8.63 -18.67 -25.92
CA ASN A 174 9.06 -17.52 -26.72
C ASN A 174 9.43 -16.28 -25.88
N GLY A 175 9.47 -16.40 -24.55
CA GLY A 175 9.73 -15.27 -23.65
C GLY A 175 8.52 -14.37 -23.43
N GLY A 176 7.30 -14.91 -23.60
CA GLY A 176 6.07 -14.21 -23.25
C GLY A 176 6.02 -13.80 -21.77
N SER A 177 5.35 -12.69 -21.47
CA SER A 177 5.29 -12.13 -20.11
C SER A 177 4.55 -13.02 -19.10
N ASN A 178 3.73 -13.96 -19.58
CA ASN A 178 3.02 -14.96 -18.80
C ASN A 178 3.78 -16.30 -18.65
N GLU A 179 5.00 -16.43 -19.18
CA GLU A 179 5.81 -17.64 -19.02
C GLU A 179 6.57 -17.66 -17.69
N ASP A 180 6.66 -18.83 -17.04
CA ASP A 180 7.24 -18.96 -15.69
C ASP A 180 8.72 -18.53 -15.65
N PHE A 181 9.48 -18.74 -16.73
CA PHE A 181 10.88 -18.34 -16.81
C PHE A 181 11.06 -16.83 -16.61
N ILE A 182 10.15 -16.00 -17.14
CA ILE A 182 10.21 -14.55 -16.98
C ILE A 182 9.99 -14.17 -15.50
N TRP A 183 9.07 -14.82 -14.82
CA TRP A 183 8.81 -14.60 -13.39
C TRP A 183 9.95 -15.10 -12.51
N ALA A 184 10.55 -16.24 -12.84
CA ALA A 184 11.72 -16.75 -12.15
C ALA A 184 12.89 -15.78 -12.20
N VAL A 185 13.14 -15.15 -13.36
CA VAL A 185 14.20 -14.13 -13.52
C VAL A 185 13.89 -12.86 -12.72
N LYS A 186 12.61 -12.45 -12.61
CA LYS A 186 12.21 -11.27 -11.82
C LYS A 186 12.37 -11.46 -10.30
N ILE A 187 12.26 -12.70 -9.83
CA ILE A 187 12.33 -13.03 -8.39
C ILE A 187 13.76 -13.30 -7.92
N ALA A 188 14.64 -13.78 -8.82
CA ALA A 188 16.00 -14.20 -8.52
C ALA A 188 16.94 -13.04 -8.17
#